data_AF-A0A803QGU0-F1
#
_entry.id   AF-A0A803QGU0-F1
#
_cell.length_a   1.000
_cell.length_b   1.000
_cell.length_c   1.000
_cell.angle_alpha   90.00
_cell.angle_beta   90.00
_cell.angle_gamma   90.00
#
_symmetry.space_group_name_H-M   'P 1'
#
loop_
_entity.id
_entity.type
_entity.pdbx_description
1 polymer ?
#
loop_
_entity_poly.entity_id
_entity_poly.type
_entity_poly.pdbx_seq_one_letter_code
_entity_poly.pdbx_strand_id
1 'polypeptide(L)'
;MRELMADASSLPQQPQTPPQALLERLKDFGQEDAFALWDELSPEERLILVNDIESLDLSRIDRVIRCSFRSHGLPAAAIEPVPESCVSTVEERTLGDRERWWKMGLKAISDGKLAVLLLSGGQGTRLGSSDPKGCFNIGLPSGKSLFQLQAERILCVQSLAAEAINDGSSGSMQIHWYIMTSPFTDEATRKFFESHKFFGLEPDQVTFFQQGTIPCVSKDGRFIMETPYKHGVFPVS
;
A
#
# COMPACT_ATOMS: atom_id res chain seq x y z
N MET A 1 39.99 -39.24 -36.53
CA MET A 1 39.41 -37.89 -36.39
C MET A 1 37.90 -38.05 -36.48
N ARG A 2 37.24 -38.29 -35.34
CA ARG A 2 35.77 -38.40 -35.25
C ARG A 2 35.31 -37.26 -34.35
N GLU A 3 34.53 -36.36 -34.92
CA GLU A 3 33.83 -35.30 -34.20
C GLU A 3 32.82 -35.92 -33.23
N LEU A 4 32.88 -35.48 -31.97
CA LEU A 4 31.81 -35.64 -31.00
C LEU A 4 30.98 -34.38 -31.07
N MET A 5 29.84 -34.44 -31.78
CA MET A 5 28.78 -33.45 -31.63
C MET A 5 28.13 -33.68 -30.27
N ALA A 6 28.28 -32.71 -29.37
CA ALA A 6 27.60 -32.70 -28.09
C ALA A 6 26.11 -32.44 -28.33
N ASP A 7 25.29 -33.37 -27.85
CA ASP A 7 23.84 -33.30 -27.84
C ASP A 7 23.40 -32.14 -26.93
N ALA A 8 22.66 -31.19 -27.50
CA ALA A 8 22.17 -30.03 -26.80
C ALA A 8 21.06 -30.48 -25.84
N SER A 9 21.40 -30.52 -24.55
CA SER A 9 20.51 -30.81 -23.44
C SER A 9 19.21 -30.01 -23.53
N SER A 10 18.10 -30.74 -23.60
CA SER A 10 16.71 -30.30 -23.61
C SER A 10 16.40 -29.30 -22.50
N LEU A 11 16.07 -28.07 -22.89
CA LEU A 11 15.32 -27.14 -22.04
C LEU A 11 13.97 -27.78 -21.69
N PRO A 12 13.44 -27.62 -20.46
CA PRO A 12 12.13 -28.16 -20.09
C PRO A 12 11.08 -27.66 -21.09
N GLN A 13 10.38 -28.59 -21.73
CA GLN A 13 9.30 -28.28 -22.66
C GLN A 13 8.23 -27.52 -21.90
N GLN A 14 8.10 -26.23 -22.22
CA GLN A 14 7.09 -25.39 -21.61
C GLN A 14 5.70 -25.76 -22.13
N PRO A 15 4.66 -25.68 -21.27
CA PRO A 15 3.34 -26.15 -21.64
C PRO A 15 2.79 -25.37 -22.82
N GLN A 16 2.46 -26.09 -23.89
CA GLN A 16 1.85 -25.49 -25.09
C GLN A 16 0.41 -25.05 -24.83
N THR A 17 -0.27 -25.68 -23.88
CA THR A 17 -1.65 -25.39 -23.47
C THR A 17 -1.69 -24.82 -22.04
N PRO A 18 -2.75 -24.08 -21.68
CA PRO A 18 -2.93 -23.60 -20.30
C PRO A 18 -2.93 -24.78 -19.31
N PRO A 19 -2.40 -24.61 -18.08
CA PRO A 19 -2.50 -25.64 -17.06
C PRO A 19 -3.97 -26.01 -16.80
N GLN A 20 -4.34 -27.25 -17.16
CA GLN A 20 -5.73 -27.68 -17.18
C GLN A 20 -6.44 -27.51 -15.84
N ALA A 21 -5.77 -27.84 -14.74
CA ALA A 21 -6.32 -27.68 -13.38
C ALA A 21 -6.63 -26.20 -13.03
N LEU A 22 -5.78 -25.27 -13.50
CA LEU A 22 -5.97 -23.84 -13.27
C LEU A 22 -7.10 -23.29 -14.13
N LEU A 23 -7.19 -23.74 -15.38
CA LEU A 23 -8.30 -23.39 -16.28
C LEU A 23 -9.64 -23.89 -15.74
N GLU A 24 -9.72 -25.12 -15.24
CA GLU A 24 -10.92 -25.67 -14.60
C GLU A 24 -11.30 -24.86 -13.35
N ARG A 25 -10.32 -24.55 -12.50
CA ARG A 25 -10.55 -23.70 -11.32
C ARG A 25 -11.08 -22.31 -11.70
N LEU A 26 -10.60 -21.69 -12.78
CA LEU A 26 -11.12 -20.40 -13.23
C LEU A 26 -12.55 -20.50 -13.78
N LYS A 27 -12.89 -21.59 -14.47
CA LYS A 27 -14.26 -21.85 -14.96
C LYS A 27 -15.28 -21.90 -13.82
N ASP A 28 -14.90 -22.46 -12.67
CA ASP A 28 -15.77 -22.49 -11.48
C ASP A 28 -16.16 -21.08 -10.99
N PHE A 29 -15.35 -20.07 -11.33
CA PHE A 29 -15.58 -18.65 -11.01
C PHE A 29 -15.97 -17.80 -12.23
N GLY A 30 -16.14 -18.40 -13.42
CA GLY A 30 -16.43 -17.68 -14.67
C GLY A 30 -15.31 -16.74 -15.14
N GLN A 31 -14.05 -17.11 -14.88
CA GLN A 31 -12.85 -16.30 -15.16
C GLN A 31 -11.93 -16.95 -16.21
N GLU A 32 -12.42 -17.91 -16.99
CA GLU A 32 -11.63 -18.64 -17.99
C GLU A 32 -11.03 -17.76 -19.09
N ASP A 33 -11.65 -16.60 -19.35
CA ASP A 33 -11.19 -15.63 -20.35
C ASP A 33 -9.81 -15.03 -20.03
N ALA A 34 -9.32 -15.18 -18.79
CA ALA A 34 -7.95 -14.79 -18.43
C ALA A 34 -6.89 -15.49 -19.30
N PHE A 35 -7.21 -16.67 -19.87
CA PHE A 35 -6.35 -17.41 -20.79
C PHE A 35 -6.70 -17.22 -22.28
N ALA A 36 -7.58 -16.28 -22.64
CA ALA A 36 -8.07 -16.13 -24.01
C ALA A 36 -6.97 -15.89 -25.06
N LEU A 37 -5.86 -15.25 -24.68
CA LEU A 37 -4.73 -14.92 -25.55
C LEU A 37 -3.51 -15.84 -25.36
N TRP A 38 -3.67 -17.00 -24.71
CA TRP A 38 -2.56 -17.91 -24.36
C TRP A 38 -1.67 -18.30 -25.54
N ASP A 39 -2.27 -18.54 -26.70
CA ASP A 39 -1.54 -18.97 -27.90
C ASP A 39 -0.65 -17.87 -28.49
N GLU A 40 -0.92 -16.61 -28.15
CA GLU A 40 -0.12 -15.44 -28.56
C GLU A 40 1.04 -15.16 -27.60
N LEU A 41 1.04 -15.77 -26.41
CA LEU A 41 2.03 -15.53 -25.37
C LEU A 41 3.35 -16.27 -25.61
N SER A 42 4.45 -15.59 -25.29
CA SER A 42 5.76 -16.22 -25.18
C SER A 42 5.79 -17.26 -24.04
N PRO A 43 6.69 -18.24 -24.12
CA PRO A 43 7.12 -19.10 -23.01
C PRO A 43 7.18 -18.39 -21.63
N GLU A 44 7.89 -17.27 -21.55
CA GLU A 44 8.08 -16.50 -20.32
C GLU A 44 6.79 -15.81 -19.86
N GLU A 45 6.02 -15.23 -20.79
CA GLU A 45 4.76 -14.56 -20.51
C GLU A 45 3.71 -15.54 -19.95
N ARG A 46 3.69 -16.78 -20.46
CA ARG A 46 2.83 -17.85 -19.92
C ARG A 46 3.13 -18.15 -18.46
N LEU A 47 4.41 -18.20 -18.09
CA LEU A 47 4.82 -18.43 -16.71
C LEU A 47 4.41 -17.27 -15.80
N ILE A 48 4.54 -16.02 -16.29
CA ILE A 48 4.09 -14.83 -15.56
C ILE A 48 2.59 -14.90 -15.30
N LEU A 49 1.79 -15.18 -16.33
CA LEU A 49 0.33 -15.28 -16.20
C LEU A 49 -0.10 -16.38 -15.22
N VAL A 50 0.53 -17.56 -15.29
CA VAL A 50 0.21 -18.66 -14.37
C VAL A 50 0.50 -18.25 -12.93
N ASN A 51 1.69 -17.71 -12.63
CA ASN A 51 2.04 -17.27 -11.28
C ASN A 51 1.12 -16.14 -10.78
N ASP A 52 0.78 -15.21 -11.67
CA ASP A 52 -0.11 -14.08 -11.40
C ASP A 52 -1.50 -14.56 -10.96
N ILE A 53 -2.10 -15.49 -11.71
CA ILE A 53 -3.40 -16.09 -11.37
C ILE A 53 -3.32 -17.00 -10.13
N GLU A 54 -2.25 -17.78 -9.97
CA GLU A 54 -2.07 -18.67 -8.81
C GLU A 54 -1.96 -17.89 -7.50
N SER A 55 -1.44 -16.67 -7.54
CA SER A 55 -1.37 -15.77 -6.38
C SER A 55 -2.74 -15.30 -5.88
N LEU A 56 -3.80 -15.47 -6.68
CA LEU A 56 -5.14 -15.00 -6.37
C LEU A 56 -5.93 -15.96 -5.47
N ASP A 57 -6.50 -15.39 -4.42
CA ASP A 57 -7.59 -16.02 -3.67
C ASP A 57 -8.92 -15.79 -4.41
N LEU A 58 -9.16 -16.62 -5.43
CA LEU A 58 -10.36 -16.57 -6.27
C LEU A 58 -11.66 -16.66 -5.47
N SER A 59 -11.68 -17.43 -4.37
CA SER A 59 -12.86 -17.58 -3.52
C SER A 59 -13.19 -16.28 -2.78
N ARG A 60 -12.16 -15.61 -2.23
CA ARG A 60 -12.33 -14.29 -1.61
C ARG A 60 -12.75 -13.24 -2.64
N ILE A 61 -12.13 -13.24 -3.82
CA ILE A 61 -12.42 -12.29 -4.89
C ILE A 61 -13.85 -12.43 -5.39
N ASP A 62 -14.31 -13.65 -5.70
CA ASP A 62 -15.70 -13.91 -6.10
C ASP A 62 -16.70 -13.44 -5.04
N ARG A 63 -16.40 -13.67 -3.75
CA ARG A 63 -17.23 -13.15 -2.65
C ARG A 63 -17.32 -11.63 -2.68
N VAL A 64 -16.19 -10.93 -2.85
CA VAL A 64 -16.15 -9.46 -2.94
C VAL A 64 -16.94 -8.95 -4.13
N ILE A 65 -16.79 -9.58 -5.31
CA ILE A 65 -17.51 -9.23 -6.54
C ILE A 65 -19.02 -9.39 -6.33
N ARG A 66 -19.46 -10.56 -5.84
CA ARG A 66 -20.88 -10.86 -5.60
C ARG A 66 -21.50 -9.92 -4.57
N CYS A 67 -20.79 -9.62 -3.48
CA CYS A 67 -21.25 -8.66 -2.48
C CYS A 67 -21.41 -7.25 -3.09
N SER A 68 -20.44 -6.80 -3.89
CA SER A 68 -20.46 -5.47 -4.52
C SER A 68 -21.59 -5.31 -5.54
N PHE A 69 -21.93 -6.36 -6.30
CA PHE A 69 -23.07 -6.31 -7.23
C PHE A 69 -24.42 -6.43 -6.53
N ARG A 70 -24.51 -7.21 -5.44
CA ARG A 70 -25.73 -7.37 -4.65
C ARG A 70 -26.05 -6.18 -3.75
N SER A 71 -25.08 -5.31 -3.46
CA SER A 71 -25.31 -4.07 -2.73
C SER A 71 -26.08 -3.06 -3.60
N HIS A 72 -27.35 -3.35 -3.89
CA HIS A 72 -28.32 -2.37 -4.33
C HIS A 72 -28.72 -1.53 -3.12
N GLY A 73 -27.82 -0.64 -2.68
CA GLY A 73 -28.03 0.34 -1.61
C GLY A 73 -28.71 -0.22 -0.36
N LEU A 74 -27.98 -0.37 0.75
CA LEU A 74 -28.63 -0.51 2.06
C LEU A 74 -29.73 0.58 2.16
N PRO A 75 -30.95 0.25 2.64
CA PRO A 75 -31.94 1.28 2.93
C PRO A 75 -31.22 2.35 3.73
N ALA A 76 -31.31 3.62 3.30
CA ALA A 76 -30.60 4.70 3.96
C ALA A 76 -30.92 4.63 5.45
N ALA A 77 -30.00 4.07 6.24
CA ALA A 77 -30.13 4.07 7.68
C ALA A 77 -30.24 5.54 8.07
N ALA A 78 -31.11 5.84 9.04
CA ALA A 78 -31.22 7.20 9.55
C ALA A 78 -29.81 7.63 9.99
N ILE A 79 -29.20 8.54 9.23
CA ILE A 79 -27.88 9.08 9.55
C ILE A 79 -28.12 10.05 10.70
N GLU A 80 -27.74 9.64 11.90
CA GLU A 80 -27.83 10.48 13.09
C GLU A 80 -26.48 11.13 13.41
N PRO A 81 -26.47 12.37 13.93
CA PRO A 81 -25.26 13.01 14.40
C PRO A 81 -24.60 12.22 15.54
N VAL A 82 -23.26 12.31 15.64
CA VAL A 82 -22.53 11.81 16.80
C VAL A 82 -22.94 12.63 18.03
N PRO A 83 -23.16 12.01 19.21
CA PRO A 83 -23.48 12.74 20.43
C PRO A 83 -22.45 13.82 20.77
N GLU A 84 -22.90 15.00 21.17
CA GLU A 84 -22.04 16.15 21.50
C GLU A 84 -21.01 15.83 22.60
N SER A 85 -21.36 14.95 23.54
CA SER A 85 -20.44 14.47 24.60
C SER A 85 -19.19 13.76 24.07
N CYS A 86 -19.22 13.29 22.82
CA CYS A 86 -18.11 12.60 22.16
C CYS A 86 -17.32 13.52 21.21
N VAL A 87 -17.70 14.79 21.10
CA VAL A 87 -17.14 15.76 20.14
C VAL A 87 -16.47 16.90 20.88
N SER A 88 -15.29 17.32 20.40
CA SER A 88 -14.66 18.56 20.82
C SER A 88 -14.26 19.38 19.59
N THR A 89 -14.85 20.57 19.46
CA THR A 89 -14.55 21.54 18.40
C THR A 89 -13.32 22.38 18.75
N VAL A 90 -12.66 22.99 17.76
CA VAL A 90 -11.46 23.82 18.04
C VAL A 90 -11.87 25.14 18.71
N GLU A 91 -13.04 25.64 18.35
CA GLU A 91 -13.62 26.91 18.76
C GLU A 91 -14.04 26.92 20.23
N GLU A 92 -14.56 25.79 20.74
CA GLU A 92 -15.07 25.67 22.11
C GLU A 92 -14.00 25.23 23.12
N ARG A 93 -12.79 24.88 22.65
CA ARG A 93 -11.70 24.42 23.52
C ARG A 93 -11.17 25.54 24.40
N THR A 94 -11.29 25.35 25.71
CA THR A 94 -10.69 26.26 26.68
C THR A 94 -9.15 26.16 26.65
N LEU A 95 -8.46 27.19 27.14
CA LEU A 95 -7.01 27.15 27.30
C LEU A 95 -6.57 26.01 28.25
N GLY A 96 -7.37 25.73 29.29
CA GLY A 96 -7.12 24.64 30.24
C GLY A 96 -7.19 23.26 29.58
N ASP A 97 -8.17 23.03 28.70
CA ASP A 97 -8.29 21.76 27.97
C ASP A 97 -7.12 21.56 27.00
N ARG A 98 -6.72 22.63 26.29
CA ARG A 98 -5.57 22.59 25.38
C ARG A 98 -4.30 22.24 26.11
N GLU A 99 -4.02 22.89 27.24
CA GLU A 99 -2.83 22.62 28.05
C GLU A 99 -2.87 21.20 28.62
N ARG A 100 -4.03 20.76 29.11
CA ARG A 100 -4.24 19.41 29.63
C ARG A 100 -3.95 18.36 28.56
N TRP A 101 -4.55 18.46 27.39
CA TRP A 101 -4.36 17.49 26.30
C TRP A 101 -2.95 17.55 25.73
N TRP A 102 -2.34 18.74 25.65
CA TRP A 102 -0.95 18.89 25.26
C TRP A 102 -0.02 18.10 26.20
N LYS A 103 -0.15 18.31 27.51
CA LYS A 103 0.63 17.58 28.52
C LYS A 103 0.37 16.07 28.48
N MET A 104 -0.89 15.66 28.30
CA MET A 104 -1.24 14.24 28.14
C MET A 104 -0.60 13.61 26.89
N GLY A 105 -0.62 14.32 25.76
CA GLY A 105 -0.01 13.87 24.51
C GLY A 105 1.51 13.76 24.62
N LEU A 106 2.18 14.79 25.14
CA LEU A 106 3.62 14.74 25.41
C LEU A 106 3.98 13.61 26.36
N LYS A 107 3.16 13.36 27.38
CA LYS A 107 3.35 12.20 28.26
C LYS A 107 3.16 10.86 27.53
N ALA A 108 2.17 10.73 26.66
CA ALA A 108 1.98 9.50 25.89
C ALA A 108 3.19 9.23 24.96
N ILE A 109 3.72 10.29 24.35
CA ILE A 109 4.97 10.23 23.57
C ILE A 109 6.11 9.83 24.51
N SER A 110 6.22 10.45 25.70
CA SER A 110 7.21 10.14 26.75
C SER A 110 7.22 8.67 27.19
N ASP A 111 6.07 8.02 27.14
CA ASP A 111 5.92 6.64 27.55
C ASP A 111 6.13 5.66 26.38
N GLY A 112 6.50 6.14 25.19
CA GLY A 112 6.65 5.32 23.98
C GLY A 112 5.34 4.76 23.43
N LYS A 113 4.20 5.42 23.71
CA LYS A 113 2.85 4.94 23.37
C LYS A 113 2.30 5.50 22.05
N LEU A 114 3.10 6.25 21.30
CA LEU A 114 2.70 6.84 20.03
C LEU A 114 3.44 6.20 18.86
N ALA A 115 2.67 5.81 17.84
CA ALA A 115 3.17 5.51 16.51
C ALA A 115 2.33 6.28 15.47
N VAL A 116 2.91 6.53 14.31
CA VAL A 116 2.26 7.20 13.19
C VAL A 116 2.08 6.21 12.06
N LEU A 117 0.86 6.11 11.52
CA LEU A 117 0.55 5.34 10.32
C LEU A 117 0.28 6.30 9.16
N LEU A 118 1.14 6.27 8.15
CA LEU A 118 0.97 7.03 6.92
C LEU A 118 0.41 6.14 5.81
N LEU A 119 -0.73 6.53 5.27
CA LEU A 119 -1.34 5.88 4.10
C LEU A 119 -0.78 6.52 2.81
N SER A 120 0.25 5.90 2.24
CA SER A 120 1.00 6.38 1.05
C SER A 120 0.91 5.43 -0.15
N GLY A 121 -0.21 4.71 -0.27
CA GLY A 121 -0.44 3.77 -1.36
C GLY A 121 -0.78 4.42 -2.71
N GLY A 122 -1.16 5.71 -2.72
CA GLY A 122 -1.60 6.42 -3.91
C GLY A 122 -0.45 7.00 -4.75
N GLN A 123 -0.55 6.86 -6.07
CA GLN A 123 0.35 7.53 -7.01
C GLN A 123 0.00 9.03 -7.15
N GLY A 124 1.01 9.84 -7.47
CA GLY A 124 0.89 11.29 -7.65
C GLY A 124 0.28 11.74 -8.99
N THR A 125 -0.36 10.83 -9.74
CA THR A 125 -0.76 11.08 -11.14
C THR A 125 -1.71 12.27 -11.32
N ARG A 126 -2.63 12.51 -10.37
CA ARG A 126 -3.51 13.70 -10.38
C ARG A 126 -2.77 15.03 -10.15
N LEU A 127 -1.56 14.96 -9.63
CA LEU A 127 -0.66 16.12 -9.44
C LEU A 127 0.32 16.27 -10.62
N GLY A 128 0.17 15.47 -11.68
CA GLY A 128 1.06 15.51 -12.84
C GLY A 128 2.45 14.89 -12.60
N SER A 129 2.60 14.07 -11.56
CA SER A 129 3.86 13.37 -11.24
C SER A 129 3.66 11.86 -11.36
N SER A 130 4.68 11.17 -11.90
CA SER A 130 4.78 9.71 -11.91
C SER A 130 5.22 9.13 -10.57
N ASP A 131 5.71 9.98 -9.67
CA ASP A 131 6.28 9.54 -8.38
C ASP A 131 5.19 9.34 -7.33
N PRO A 132 5.49 8.61 -6.24
CA PRO A 132 4.62 8.55 -5.07
C PRO A 132 4.28 9.96 -4.57
N LYS A 133 3.04 10.18 -4.15
CA LYS A 133 2.55 11.51 -3.75
C LYS A 133 3.42 12.16 -2.65
N GLY A 134 3.98 11.36 -1.74
CA GLY A 134 4.84 11.86 -0.68
C GLY A 134 6.15 12.50 -1.17
N CYS A 135 6.64 12.12 -2.35
CA CYS A 135 7.84 12.71 -2.97
C CYS A 135 7.58 14.11 -3.55
N PHE A 136 6.31 14.49 -3.72
CA PHE A 136 5.93 15.72 -4.40
C PHE A 136 6.40 16.97 -3.65
N ASN A 137 7.01 17.89 -4.38
CA ASN A 137 7.36 19.22 -3.90
C ASN A 137 6.25 20.21 -4.29
N ILE A 138 5.56 20.76 -3.30
CA ILE A 138 4.45 21.72 -3.49
C ILE A 138 4.92 23.16 -3.79
N GLY A 139 6.22 23.39 -3.99
CA GLY A 139 6.76 24.70 -4.34
C GLY A 139 7.01 25.63 -3.16
N LEU A 140 7.21 25.08 -1.95
CA LEU A 140 7.64 25.90 -0.81
C LEU A 140 9.06 26.44 -1.05
N PRO A 141 9.42 27.61 -0.48
CA PRO A 141 10.78 28.16 -0.61
C PRO A 141 11.90 27.20 -0.14
N SER A 142 11.57 26.26 0.76
CA SER A 142 12.48 25.24 1.25
C SER A 142 12.72 24.09 0.27
N GLY A 143 11.89 23.94 -0.76
CA GLY A 143 11.94 22.85 -1.74
C GLY A 143 11.62 21.45 -1.19
N LYS A 144 11.12 21.36 0.05
CA LYS A 144 10.91 20.09 0.75
C LYS A 144 9.73 19.30 0.17
N SER A 145 9.89 17.97 0.13
CA SER A 145 8.80 17.04 -0.20
C SER A 145 7.80 16.90 0.95
N LEU A 146 6.62 16.35 0.66
CA LEU A 146 5.63 16.04 1.70
C LEU A 146 6.16 15.05 2.75
N PHE A 147 6.94 14.04 2.34
CA PHE A 147 7.59 13.11 3.27
C PHE A 147 8.55 13.84 4.22
N GLN A 148 9.39 14.74 3.69
CA GLN A 148 10.33 15.48 4.52
C GLN A 148 9.61 16.38 5.53
N LEU A 149 8.55 17.08 5.12
CA LEU A 149 7.76 17.92 6.02
C LEU A 149 7.13 17.12 7.16
N GLN A 150 6.71 15.87 6.90
CA GLN A 150 6.15 15.00 7.93
C GLN A 150 7.23 14.42 8.84
N ALA A 151 8.37 14.01 8.31
CA ALA A 151 9.51 13.52 9.09
C ALA A 151 10.03 14.59 10.06
N GLU A 152 10.18 15.83 9.61
CA GLU A 152 10.63 16.95 10.45
C GLU A 152 9.61 17.30 11.54
N ARG A 153 8.32 17.09 11.31
CA ARG A 153 7.29 17.23 12.36
C ARG A 153 7.44 16.14 13.42
N ILE A 154 7.71 14.90 13.02
CA ILE A 154 7.96 13.79 13.94
C ILE A 154 9.18 14.11 14.82
N LEU A 155 10.30 14.52 14.20
CA LEU A 155 11.51 14.96 14.91
C LEU A 155 11.24 16.10 15.90
N CYS A 156 10.51 17.14 15.46
CA CYS A 156 10.15 18.27 16.32
C CYS A 156 9.33 17.84 17.53
N VAL A 157 8.34 16.95 17.33
CA VAL A 157 7.51 16.43 18.42
C VAL A 157 8.31 15.55 19.39
N GLN A 158 9.26 14.75 18.89
CA GLN A 158 10.19 14.01 19.75
C GLN A 158 11.03 14.95 20.62
N SER A 159 11.59 16.02 20.04
CA SER A 159 12.37 17.01 20.80
C SER A 159 11.53 17.71 21.87
N LEU A 160 10.31 18.15 21.53
CA LEU A 160 9.40 18.79 22.49
C LEU A 160 9.01 17.85 23.64
N ALA A 161 8.79 16.57 23.34
CA ALA A 161 8.50 15.58 24.37
C ALA A 161 9.72 15.36 25.29
N ALA A 162 10.92 15.27 24.72
CA ALA A 162 12.16 15.13 25.50
C ALA A 162 12.41 16.32 26.44
N GLU A 163 12.21 17.55 25.96
CA GLU A 163 12.34 18.78 26.77
C GLU A 163 11.33 18.83 27.93
N ALA A 164 10.12 18.34 27.72
CA ALA A 164 9.06 18.37 28.72
C ALA A 164 9.29 17.41 29.90
N ILE A 165 10.11 16.37 29.72
CA ILE A 165 10.28 15.30 30.74
C ILE A 165 11.36 15.67 31.76
N ASN A 166 12.39 16.47 31.40
CA ASN A 166 13.44 17.04 32.28
C ASN A 166 14.11 16.09 33.31
N ASP A 167 13.84 14.80 33.23
CA ASP A 167 14.40 13.76 34.09
C ASP A 167 15.44 13.06 33.23
N GLY A 168 16.70 12.99 33.67
CA GLY A 168 17.91 12.61 32.92
C GLY A 168 17.93 11.20 32.30
N SER A 169 16.76 10.58 32.12
CA SER A 169 16.48 9.40 31.33
C SER A 169 16.62 9.73 29.84
N SER A 170 17.85 9.86 29.36
CA SER A 170 18.20 9.98 27.94
C SER A 170 17.95 8.68 27.15
N GLY A 171 16.79 8.04 27.35
CA GLY A 171 16.32 6.99 26.45
C GLY A 171 15.91 7.64 25.13
N SER A 172 16.43 7.14 24.01
CA SER A 172 16.07 7.61 22.68
C SER A 172 14.57 7.44 22.44
N MET A 173 13.81 8.51 22.64
CA MET A 173 12.38 8.54 22.42
C MET A 173 12.09 8.52 20.93
N GLN A 174 11.70 7.37 20.40
CA GLN A 174 11.44 7.20 18.97
C GLN A 174 9.95 7.01 18.72
N ILE A 175 9.37 7.90 17.93
CA ILE A 175 8.02 7.72 17.41
C ILE A 175 8.15 6.82 16.18
N HIS A 176 7.59 5.61 16.26
CA HIS A 176 7.66 4.69 15.14
C HIS A 176 6.73 5.16 14.00
N TRP A 177 7.25 5.18 12.78
CA TRP A 177 6.55 5.63 11.59
C TRP A 177 6.31 4.45 10.64
N TYR A 178 5.07 3.97 10.63
CA TYR A 178 4.61 2.97 9.68
C TYR A 178 4.17 3.64 8.39
N ILE A 179 4.77 3.28 7.27
CA ILE A 179 4.46 3.82 5.96
C ILE A 179 3.83 2.72 5.12
N MET A 180 2.53 2.82 4.91
CA MET A 180 1.78 1.94 4.04
C MET A 180 1.96 2.36 2.58
N THR A 181 2.49 1.48 1.75
CA THR A 181 2.71 1.70 0.31
C THR A 181 1.78 0.78 -0.50
N SER A 182 1.76 0.94 -1.82
CA SER A 182 1.18 -0.05 -2.73
C SER A 182 2.30 -0.76 -3.49
N PRO A 183 2.02 -1.89 -4.17
CA PRO A 183 3.00 -2.52 -5.06
C PRO A 183 3.58 -1.55 -6.10
N PHE A 184 2.83 -0.50 -6.46
CA PHE A 184 3.24 0.52 -7.43
C PHE A 184 4.06 1.67 -6.85
N THR A 185 4.08 1.86 -5.53
CA THR A 185 4.77 2.99 -4.87
C THR A 185 5.89 2.57 -3.94
N ASP A 186 5.96 1.30 -3.54
CA ASP A 186 6.86 0.83 -2.48
C ASP A 186 8.34 1.04 -2.82
N GLU A 187 8.80 0.51 -3.96
CA GLU A 187 10.21 0.59 -4.35
C GLU A 187 10.68 2.04 -4.48
N ALA A 188 9.90 2.88 -5.17
CA ALA A 188 10.22 4.29 -5.34
C ALA A 188 10.23 5.03 -3.99
N THR A 189 9.31 4.71 -3.08
CA THR A 189 9.25 5.32 -1.75
C THR A 189 10.46 4.92 -0.90
N ARG A 190 10.84 3.63 -0.86
CA ARG A 190 12.02 3.17 -0.11
C ARG A 190 13.29 3.85 -0.60
N LYS A 191 13.53 3.85 -1.91
CA LYS A 191 14.68 4.55 -2.52
C LYS A 191 14.70 6.04 -2.19
N PHE A 192 13.53 6.69 -2.19
CA PHE A 192 13.42 8.10 -1.83
C PHE A 192 13.82 8.36 -0.37
N PHE A 193 13.40 7.51 0.57
CA PHE A 193 13.81 7.63 1.97
C PHE A 193 15.31 7.35 2.17
N GLU A 194 15.85 6.30 1.54
CA GLU A 194 17.25 5.92 1.62
C GLU A 194 18.16 7.04 1.09
N SER A 195 17.85 7.59 -0.09
CA SER A 195 18.59 8.69 -0.71
C SER A 195 18.61 9.97 0.14
N HIS A 196 17.59 10.18 0.98
CA HIS A 196 17.49 11.32 1.89
C HIS A 196 17.86 10.97 3.33
N LYS A 197 18.48 9.80 3.56
CA LYS A 197 18.89 9.32 4.90
C LYS A 197 17.75 9.42 5.92
N PHE A 198 16.56 8.96 5.51
CA PHE A 198 15.34 8.95 6.30
C PHE A 198 14.97 10.33 6.89
N PHE A 199 15.42 11.42 6.25
CA PHE A 199 15.17 12.81 6.67
C PHE A 199 15.61 13.12 8.11
N GLY A 200 16.64 12.42 8.61
CA GLY A 200 17.18 12.59 9.97
C GLY A 200 16.55 11.67 11.02
N LEU A 201 15.57 10.84 10.64
CA LEU A 201 15.10 9.74 11.47
C LEU A 201 16.10 8.56 11.40
N GLU A 202 16.37 7.90 12.52
CA GLU A 202 16.93 6.54 12.57
C GLU A 202 16.16 5.55 11.67
N PRO A 203 16.84 4.75 10.84
CA PRO A 203 16.19 3.80 9.93
C PRO A 203 15.24 2.82 10.63
N ASP A 204 15.61 2.35 11.83
CA ASP A 204 14.82 1.37 12.61
C ASP A 204 13.48 1.92 13.10
N GLN A 205 13.30 3.25 13.08
CA GLN A 205 12.02 3.86 13.45
C GLN A 205 11.04 3.95 12.28
N VAL A 206 11.45 3.60 11.05
CA VAL A 206 10.61 3.68 9.86
C VAL A 206 10.35 2.27 9.29
N THR A 207 9.10 1.82 9.36
CA THR A 207 8.70 0.52 8.78
C THR A 207 7.81 0.74 7.57
N PHE A 208 8.26 0.24 6.43
CA PHE A 208 7.46 0.18 5.20
C PHE A 208 6.74 -1.15 5.10
N PHE A 209 5.46 -1.11 4.78
CA PHE A 209 4.68 -2.29 4.48
C PHE A 209 3.72 -2.04 3.31
N GLN A 210 3.49 -3.07 2.50
CA GLN A 210 2.62 -2.96 1.33
C GLN A 210 1.19 -3.33 1.71
N GLN A 211 0.23 -2.52 1.28
CA GLN A 211 -1.17 -2.90 1.27
C GLN A 211 -1.45 -3.92 0.16
N GLY A 212 -2.53 -4.69 0.32
CA GLY A 212 -2.98 -5.64 -0.68
C GLY A 212 -3.56 -4.97 -1.93
N THR A 213 -3.76 -5.78 -2.96
CA THR A 213 -4.48 -5.39 -4.18
C THR A 213 -5.66 -6.31 -4.42
N ILE A 214 -6.62 -5.85 -5.22
CA ILE A 214 -7.67 -6.71 -5.77
C ILE A 214 -7.76 -6.53 -7.29
N PRO A 215 -8.16 -7.57 -8.04
CA PRO A 215 -8.32 -7.47 -9.48
C PRO A 215 -9.37 -6.43 -9.88
N CYS A 216 -9.08 -5.71 -10.95
CA CYS A 216 -10.06 -4.91 -11.66
C CYS A 216 -11.07 -5.85 -12.33
N VAL A 217 -12.36 -5.55 -12.18
CA VAL A 217 -13.43 -6.35 -12.78
C VAL A 217 -14.31 -5.52 -13.68
N SER A 218 -14.77 -6.14 -14.76
CA SER A 218 -15.77 -5.58 -15.67
C SER A 218 -17.15 -5.54 -15.02
N LYS A 219 -18.13 -4.94 -15.71
CA LYS A 219 -19.51 -4.84 -15.22
C LYS A 219 -20.21 -6.19 -15.07
N ASP A 220 -19.75 -7.20 -15.80
CA ASP A 220 -20.19 -8.59 -15.71
C ASP A 220 -19.35 -9.42 -14.74
N GLY A 221 -18.39 -8.80 -14.04
CA GLY A 221 -17.61 -9.44 -12.98
C GLY A 221 -16.39 -10.24 -13.44
N ARG A 222 -16.00 -10.15 -14.72
CA ARG A 222 -14.79 -10.79 -15.26
C ARG A 222 -13.55 -9.96 -15.00
N PHE A 223 -12.40 -10.59 -14.87
CA PHE A 223 -11.12 -9.90 -14.70
C PHE A 223 -10.80 -9.06 -15.92
N ILE A 224 -10.38 -7.82 -15.67
CA ILE A 224 -9.83 -6.94 -16.68
C ILE A 224 -8.34 -7.22 -16.76
N MET A 225 -7.87 -7.60 -17.94
CA MET A 225 -6.45 -7.83 -18.21
C MET A 225 -5.75 -6.49 -18.52
N GLU A 226 -4.64 -6.20 -17.84
CA GLU A 226 -3.79 -5.03 -18.13
C GLU A 226 -2.93 -5.31 -19.37
N THR A 227 -2.40 -6.52 -19.45
CA THR A 227 -1.72 -7.10 -20.61
C THR A 227 -2.25 -8.51 -20.87
N PRO A 228 -1.97 -9.13 -22.03
CA PRO A 228 -2.37 -10.51 -22.30
C PRO A 228 -1.92 -11.56 -21.25
N TYR A 229 -0.94 -11.22 -20.41
CA TYR A 229 -0.34 -12.09 -19.41
C TYR A 229 -0.38 -11.53 -17.97
N LYS A 230 -1.14 -10.45 -17.72
CA LYS A 230 -1.24 -9.84 -16.40
C LYS A 230 -2.61 -9.22 -16.16
N HIS A 231 -3.25 -9.59 -15.05
CA HIS A 231 -4.52 -8.96 -14.67
C HIS A 231 -4.29 -7.54 -14.11
N GLY A 232 -5.20 -6.63 -14.44
CA GLY A 232 -5.20 -5.29 -13.86
C GLY A 232 -5.59 -5.36 -12.39
N VAL A 233 -4.90 -4.61 -11.55
CA VAL A 233 -5.19 -4.54 -10.11
C VAL A 233 -5.31 -3.11 -9.63
N PHE A 234 -6.05 -2.92 -8.54
CA PHE A 234 -6.03 -1.68 -7.80
C PHE A 234 -5.74 -1.91 -6.32
N PRO A 235 -5.08 -0.95 -5.64
CA PRO A 235 -4.77 -1.09 -4.23
C PRO A 235 -6.02 -0.98 -3.35
N VAL A 236 -6.08 -1.77 -2.28
CA VAL A 236 -7.15 -1.70 -1.27
C VAL A 236 -6.58 -1.25 0.07
N SER A 237 -7.26 -0.27 0.68
CA SER A 237 -6.96 0.28 2.00
C SER A 237 -7.75 -0.42 3.09
#